data_AF-A0AA89QH32-F1
#
_entry.id   AF-A0AA89QH32-F1
#
_cell.length_a   1.000
_cell.length_b   1.000
_cell.length_c   1.000
_cell.angle_alpha   90.00
_cell.angle_beta   90.00
_cell.angle_gamma   90.00
#
_symmetry.space_group_name_H-M   'P 1'
#
loop_
_entity.id
_entity.type
_entity.pdbx_description
1 polymer ?
#
loop_
_entity_poly.entity_id
_entity_poly.type
_entity_poly.pdbx_seq_one_letter_code
_entity_poly.pdbx_strand_id
1 'polypeptide(L)' 'MSRRRYVARGVPGGYRIWDNRGRRWWGDLYELCPDDLLTELNGRADQTRITALMKRYRAQKR' A
#
# COMPACT_ATOMS: atom_id res chain seq x y z
N MET A 1 -10.30 -19.18 -0.15
CA MET A 1 -9.91 -17.85 0.36
C MET A 1 -9.58 -16.95 -0.81
N SER A 2 -10.32 -15.86 -1.01
CA SER A 2 -10.02 -14.91 -2.10
C SER A 2 -8.67 -14.24 -1.80
N ARG A 3 -7.69 -14.43 -2.69
CA ARG A 3 -6.31 -13.93 -2.49
C ARG A 3 -6.36 -12.40 -2.54
N ARG A 4 -5.90 -11.72 -1.47
CA ARG A 4 -5.85 -10.25 -1.42
C ARG A 4 -5.15 -9.71 -2.68
N ARG A 5 -5.78 -8.72 -3.34
CA ARG A 5 -5.26 -8.13 -4.57
C ARG A 5 -3.96 -7.40 -4.29
N TYR A 6 -3.94 -6.55 -3.27
CA TYR A 6 -2.78 -5.79 -2.85
C TYR A 6 -2.17 -6.41 -1.59
N VAL A 7 -0.85 -6.56 -1.56
CA VAL A 7 -0.12 -7.10 -0.40
C VAL A 7 1.14 -6.28 -0.12
N ALA A 8 1.44 -5.99 1.15
CA ALA A 8 2.74 -5.43 1.51
C ALA A 8 3.81 -6.52 1.37
N ARG A 9 4.96 -6.12 0.84
CA ARG A 9 6.17 -6.92 0.82
C ARG A 9 7.30 -6.09 1.40
N GLY A 10 7.98 -6.67 2.39
CA GLY A 10 9.25 -6.13 2.87
C GLY A 10 10.29 -6.18 1.77
N VAL A 11 10.96 -5.07 1.53
CA VAL A 11 12.04 -4.90 0.56
C VAL A 11 13.19 -4.18 1.26
N PRO A 12 14.44 -4.27 0.77
CA PRO A 12 15.53 -3.46 1.31
C PRO A 12 15.15 -1.97 1.28
N GLY A 13 15.12 -1.32 2.46
CA GLY A 13 14.70 0.07 2.62
C GLY A 13 13.23 0.30 3.00
N GLY A 14 12.44 -0.76 3.26
CA GLY A 14 11.08 -0.63 3.82
C GLY A 14 10.08 -1.62 3.24
N TYR A 15 8.93 -1.11 2.84
CA TYR A 15 7.79 -1.88 2.35
C TYR A 15 7.30 -1.33 1.01
N ARG A 16 6.97 -2.24 0.09
CA ARG A 16 6.28 -1.93 -1.16
C ARG A 16 4.99 -2.72 -1.28
N ILE A 17 4.01 -2.16 -1.98
CA ILE A 17 2.73 -2.82 -2.23
C ILE A 17 2.81 -3.57 -3.56
N TRP A 18 2.55 -4.87 -3.53
CA TRP A 18 2.46 -5.72 -4.72
C TRP A 18 1.00 -5.91 -5.13
N ASP A 19 0.66 -5.57 -6.39
CA ASP A 19 -0.62 -5.89 -7.00
C ASP A 19 -0.53 -7.29 -7.63
N ASN A 20 -1.17 -8.27 -7.01
CA ASN A 20 -1.25 -9.65 -7.51
C ASN A 20 -2.02 -9.76 -8.84
N ARG A 21 -2.98 -8.86 -9.09
CA ARG A 21 -3.78 -8.86 -10.33
C ARG A 21 -2.97 -8.28 -11.49
N GLY A 22 -2.31 -7.15 -11.24
CA GLY A 22 -1.46 -6.48 -12.22
C GLY A 22 -0.05 -7.05 -12.34
N ARG A 23 0.34 -7.96 -11.42
CA ARG A 23 1.70 -8.51 -11.26
C ARG A 23 2.78 -7.42 -11.29
N ARG A 24 2.52 -6.32 -10.60
CA ARG A 24 3.39 -5.13 -10.58
C ARG A 24 3.43 -4.49 -9.20
N TRP A 25 4.47 -3.71 -8.96
CA TRP A 25 4.53 -2.83 -7.80
C TRP A 25 3.53 -1.69 -7.95
N TRP A 26 2.83 -1.37 -6.86
CA TRP A 26 1.87 -0.30 -6.76
C TRP A 26 2.39 0.74 -5.75
N GLY A 27 2.33 2.02 -6.14
CA GLY A 27 2.75 3.12 -5.29
C GLY A 27 4.27 3.22 -5.07
N ASP A 28 4.64 3.95 -4.02
CA ASP A 28 6.03 4.26 -3.66
C ASP A 28 6.62 3.23 -2.67
N LEU A 29 7.88 3.43 -2.29
CA LEU A 29 8.49 2.77 -1.14
C LEU A 29 8.05 3.48 0.15
N TYR A 30 7.49 2.71 1.08
CA TYR A 30 7.07 3.17 2.40
C TYR A 30 8.05 2.66 3.46
N GLU A 31 8.50 3.51 4.38
CA GLU A 31 9.39 3.07 5.46
C GLU A 31 8.66 2.19 6.49
N LEU A 32 7.39 2.51 6.74
CA LEU A 32 6.51 1.76 7.64
C LEU A 32 5.54 0.88 6.85
N CYS A 33 5.10 -0.22 7.46
CA CYS A 33 4.15 -1.15 6.84
C CYS A 33 2.81 -0.43 6.56
N PRO A 34 2.35 -0.34 5.29
CA PRO A 34 1.19 0.45 4.92
C PRO A 34 -0.13 -0.32 5.06
N ASP A 35 -0.42 -0.84 6.26
CA ASP A 35 -1.57 -1.72 6.51
C ASP A 35 -2.94 -1.04 6.31
N ASP A 36 -3.07 0.22 6.71
CA ASP A 36 -4.30 1.00 6.49
C ASP A 36 -4.57 1.21 4.99
N LEU A 37 -3.50 1.44 4.23
CA LEU A 37 -3.57 1.62 2.78
C LEU A 37 -3.91 0.31 2.08
N LEU A 38 -3.36 -0.81 2.53
CA LEU A 38 -3.74 -2.14 2.04
C LEU A 38 -5.20 -2.48 2.34
N THR A 39 -5.68 -2.11 3.53
CA THR A 39 -7.06 -2.33 3.94
C THR A 39 -8.00 -1.54 3.03
N GLU A 40 -7.68 -0.29 2.74
CA GLU A 40 -8.48 0.53 1.83
C GLU A 40 -8.43 0.01 0.39
N LEU A 41 -7.24 -0.33 -0.12
CA LEU A 41 -7.04 -0.83 -1.48
C LEU A 41 -7.72 -2.18 -1.75
N ASN A 42 -7.78 -3.05 -0.75
CA ASN A 42 -8.48 -4.35 -0.84
C ASN A 42 -9.96 -4.25 -0.45
N GLY A 43 -10.39 -3.12 0.13
CA GLY A 43 -11.75 -2.87 0.59
C GLY A 43 -12.54 -2.04 -0.42
N ARG A 44 -12.93 -0.82 -0.02
CA ARG A 44 -13.75 0.09 -0.83
C ARG A 44 -12.98 0.77 -1.96
N ALA A 45 -11.66 0.80 -1.86
CA ALA A 45 -10.77 1.52 -2.77
C ALA A 45 -11.18 3.00 -2.96
N ASP A 46 -11.56 3.67 -1.88
CA ASP A 46 -11.92 5.09 -1.92
C ASP A 46 -10.69 5.95 -2.23
N GLN A 47 -10.72 6.62 -3.38
CA GLN A 47 -9.61 7.44 -3.88
C GLN A 47 -9.25 8.59 -2.94
N THR A 48 -10.23 9.18 -2.26
CA THR A 48 -10.00 10.27 -1.30
C THR A 48 -9.19 9.77 -0.11
N ARG A 49 -9.59 8.60 0.41
CA ARG A 49 -8.94 7.96 1.57
C ARG A 49 -7.56 7.44 1.23
N ILE A 50 -7.40 6.82 0.06
CA ILE A 50 -6.09 6.38 -0.48
C ILE A 50 -5.14 7.58 -0.55
N THR A 51 -5.59 8.71 -1.11
CA THR A 51 -4.74 9.90 -1.26
C THR A 51 -4.33 10.47 0.10
N ALA A 52 -5.25 10.51 1.08
CA ALA A 52 -4.95 10.96 2.44
C ALA A 52 -3.93 10.04 3.13
N LEU A 53 -4.09 8.72 3.00
CA LEU A 53 -3.15 7.74 3.55
C LEU A 53 -1.77 7.86 2.90
N MET A 54 -1.70 8.01 1.58
CA MET A 54 -0.43 8.25 0.88
C MET A 54 0.31 9.48 1.40
N LYS A 55 -0.40 10.61 1.60
CA LYS A 55 0.19 11.82 2.19
C LYS A 55 0.70 11.57 3.61
N ARG A 56 -0.07 10.86 4.44
CA ARG A 56 0.31 10.51 5.82
C ARG A 56 1.57 9.64 5.86
N TYR A 57 1.67 8.63 5.00
CA TYR A 57 2.86 7.78 4.94
C TYR A 57 4.08 8.51 4.38
N ARG A 58 3.89 9.41 3.40
CA ARG A 58 4.98 10.29 2.93
C ARG A 58 5.46 11.27 4.00
N ALA A 59 4.56 11.79 4.83
CA ALA A 59 4.92 12.68 5.93
C ALA A 59 5.62 11.97 7.10
N GLN A 60 5.32 10.68 7.31
CA GLN A 60 6.01 9.83 8.28
C GLN A 60 7.39 9.37 7.81
N LYS A 61 7.72 9.56 6.52
CA LYS A 61 9.03 9.28 5.96
C LYS A 61 10.01 10.37 6.39
N ARG A 62 10.59 10.26 7.58
CA ARG A 62 11.54 11.24 8.11
C ARG A 62 12.57 10.65 9.04
#